data_AF-A0A3D2IDQ2-F1
#
_entry.id   AF-A0A3D2IDQ2-F1
#
_cell.length_a   1.000
_cell.length_b   1.000
_cell.length_c   1.000
_cell.angle_alpha   90.00
_cell.angle_beta   90.00
_cell.angle_gamma   90.00
#
_symmetry.space_group_name_H-M   'P 1'
#
loop_
_entity.id
_entity.type
_entity.pdbx_description
1 polymer ?
#
loop_
_entity_poly.entity_id
_entity_poly.type
_entity_poly.pdbx_seq_one_letter_code
_entity_poly.pdbx_strand_id
1 'polypeptide(L)'
;EVGVGLNYLFFHGWGKLMGGHERWISLGQVMPHFGVDEIAMVWGFLGALIETLGALLFAVGFKFRFVAMLLGSMMLVAVYAHISDGDSWRQASHAFKMMFVFFGMMLIGSGKYTVGKSS
;
A
#
# COMPACT_ATOMS: atom_id res chain seq x y z
N GLU A 1 14.43 3.87 2.05
CA GLU A 1 13.60 2.65 2.08
C GLU A 1 13.21 2.24 3.48
N VAL A 2 14.17 1.92 4.39
CA VAL A 2 13.88 1.44 5.75
C VAL A 2 12.89 2.34 6.51
N GLY A 3 13.16 3.64 6.62
CA GLY A 3 12.29 4.56 7.34
C GLY A 3 10.89 4.71 6.71
N VAL A 4 10.81 4.73 5.38
CA VAL A 4 9.54 4.79 4.64
C VAL A 4 8.74 3.49 4.80
N GLY A 5 9.41 2.35 4.66
CA GLY A 5 8.79 1.03 4.79
C GLY A 5 8.31 0.75 6.20
N LEU A 6 9.10 1.06 7.23
CA LEU A 6 8.66 0.90 8.62
C LEU A 6 7.53 1.85 8.99
N ASN A 7 7.59 3.12 8.57
CA ASN A 7 6.50 4.06 8.78
C ASN A 7 5.21 3.53 8.13
N TYR A 8 5.29 3.12 6.87
CA TYR A 8 4.14 2.58 6.14
C TYR A 8 3.63 1.26 6.77
N LEU A 9 4.51 0.41 7.27
CA LEU A 9 4.15 -0.82 7.98
C LEU A 9 3.30 -0.51 9.22
N PHE A 10 3.73 0.42 10.09
CA PHE A 10 3.02 0.69 11.33
C PHE A 10 1.77 1.56 11.15
N PHE A 11 1.82 2.56 10.27
CA PHE A 11 0.74 3.53 10.11
C PHE A 11 -0.28 3.18 9.01
N HIS A 12 0.07 2.28 8.08
CA HIS A 12 -0.84 1.85 7.01
C HIS A 12 -1.15 0.36 7.09
N GLY A 13 -0.13 -0.51 7.12
CA GLY A 13 -0.33 -1.96 7.02
C GLY A 13 -0.88 -2.60 8.30
N TRP A 14 -0.10 -2.54 9.39
CA TRP A 14 -0.32 -3.33 10.60
C TRP A 14 -1.70 -3.12 11.21
N GLY A 15 -2.12 -1.85 11.37
CA GLY A 15 -3.45 -1.53 11.91
C GLY A 15 -4.60 -2.01 11.03
N LYS A 16 -4.42 -2.02 9.71
CA LYS A 16 -5.43 -2.54 8.77
C LYS A 16 -5.51 -4.06 8.81
N LEU A 17 -4.37 -4.75 8.90
CA LEU A 17 -4.34 -6.21 8.99
C LEU A 17 -4.94 -6.70 10.32
N MET A 18 -4.56 -6.07 11.44
CA MET A 18 -5.06 -6.41 12.77
C MET A 18 -6.49 -5.93 13.05
N GLY A 19 -7.07 -5.11 12.17
CA GLY A 19 -8.42 -4.57 12.34
C GLY A 19 -9.57 -5.58 12.22
N GLY A 20 -9.27 -6.83 11.82
CA GLY A 20 -10.23 -7.92 11.77
C GLY A 20 -11.29 -7.78 10.68
N HIS A 21 -12.34 -8.60 10.79
CA HIS A 21 -13.33 -8.84 9.73
C HIS A 21 -14.02 -7.55 9.23
N GLU A 22 -14.55 -6.72 10.14
CA GLU A 22 -15.25 -5.48 9.78
C GLU A 22 -14.32 -4.50 9.06
N ARG A 23 -13.06 -4.40 9.51
CA ARG A 23 -12.08 -3.52 8.86
C ARG A 23 -11.75 -3.99 7.46
N TRP A 24 -11.62 -5.30 7.23
CA TRP A 24 -11.36 -5.85 5.91
C TRP A 24 -12.53 -5.64 4.96
N ILE A 25 -13.78 -5.81 5.43
CA ILE A 25 -14.95 -5.45 4.62
C ILE A 25 -14.90 -3.98 4.21
N SER A 26 -14.66 -3.08 5.16
CA SER A 26 -14.58 -1.63 4.91
C SER A 26 -13.49 -1.30 3.88
N LEU A 27 -12.31 -1.92 3.96
CA LEU A 27 -11.24 -1.71 2.98
C LEU A 27 -11.62 -2.23 1.58
N GLY A 28 -12.36 -3.32 1.52
CA GLY A 28 -12.83 -3.91 0.26
C GLY A 28 -13.96 -3.17 -0.43
N GLN A 29 -14.64 -2.24 0.24
CA GLN A 29 -15.71 -1.40 -0.34
C GLN A 29 -15.21 -0.46 -1.45
N VAL A 30 -13.90 -0.45 -1.73
CA VAL A 30 -13.34 0.19 -2.92
C VAL A 30 -13.64 -0.57 -4.22
N MET A 31 -13.85 -1.88 -4.15
CA MET A 31 -13.97 -2.76 -5.32
C MET A 31 -15.22 -2.55 -6.18
N PRO A 32 -16.38 -2.12 -5.63
CA PRO A 32 -17.54 -1.71 -6.43
C PRO A 32 -17.24 -0.60 -7.45
N HIS A 33 -16.30 0.31 -7.16
CA HIS A 33 -15.86 1.33 -8.13
C HIS A 33 -15.21 0.72 -9.40
N PHE A 34 -14.79 -0.54 -9.32
CA PHE A 34 -14.19 -1.31 -10.41
C PHE A 34 -15.15 -2.38 -10.97
N GLY A 35 -16.44 -2.34 -10.59
CA GLY A 35 -17.45 -3.32 -11.02
C GLY A 35 -17.27 -4.71 -10.39
N VAL A 36 -16.55 -4.78 -9.26
CA VAL A 36 -16.36 -6.02 -8.48
C VAL A 36 -17.19 -5.90 -7.21
N ASP A 37 -18.42 -6.39 -7.27
CA ASP A 37 -19.40 -6.28 -6.18
C ASP A 37 -19.29 -7.44 -5.16
N GLU A 38 -18.69 -8.56 -5.56
CA GLU A 38 -18.62 -9.78 -4.76
C GLU A 38 -17.33 -9.83 -3.91
N ILE A 39 -17.47 -10.26 -2.66
CA ILE A 39 -16.38 -10.61 -1.72
C ILE A 39 -15.46 -9.44 -1.27
N ALA A 40 -16.03 -8.29 -0.91
CA ALA A 40 -15.30 -7.14 -0.34
C ALA A 40 -14.33 -7.54 0.79
N MET A 41 -14.74 -8.44 1.70
CA MET A 41 -13.89 -8.91 2.79
C MET A 41 -12.54 -9.47 2.31
N VAL A 42 -12.55 -10.32 1.27
CA VAL A 42 -11.32 -10.94 0.76
C VAL A 42 -10.43 -9.90 0.12
N TRP A 43 -11.00 -8.99 -0.68
CA TRP A 43 -10.24 -7.92 -1.31
C TRP A 43 -9.60 -6.97 -0.30
N GLY A 44 -10.32 -6.59 0.74
CA GLY A 44 -9.76 -5.75 1.79
C GLY A 44 -8.74 -6.47 2.66
N PHE A 45 -8.93 -7.76 2.94
CA PHE A 45 -7.90 -8.58 3.60
C PHE A 45 -6.63 -8.67 2.76
N LEU A 46 -6.76 -8.97 1.46
CA LEU A 46 -5.63 -9.02 0.54
C LEU A 46 -4.94 -7.66 0.44
N GLY A 47 -5.69 -6.57 0.39
CA GLY A 47 -5.14 -5.21 0.42
C GLY A 47 -4.33 -4.94 1.69
N ALA A 48 -4.89 -5.27 2.86
CA ALA A 48 -4.20 -5.10 4.14
C ALA A 48 -2.96 -6.00 4.25
N LEU A 49 -3.01 -7.22 3.72
CA LEU A 49 -1.90 -8.16 3.67
C LEU A 49 -0.77 -7.63 2.77
N ILE A 50 -1.12 -7.15 1.58
CA ILE A 50 -0.17 -6.56 0.62
C ILE A 50 0.48 -5.31 1.20
N GLU A 51 -0.29 -4.41 1.82
CA GLU A 51 0.27 -3.23 2.45
C GLU A 51 1.22 -3.59 3.61
N THR A 52 0.88 -4.59 4.42
CA THR A 52 1.72 -5.02 5.55
C THR A 52 2.98 -5.75 5.09
N LEU A 53 2.83 -6.85 4.35
CA LEU A 53 3.96 -7.65 3.88
C LEU A 53 4.80 -6.87 2.87
N GLY A 54 4.17 -6.10 1.99
CA GLY A 54 4.85 -5.22 1.06
C GLY A 54 5.66 -4.16 1.78
N ALA A 55 5.14 -3.52 2.83
CA ALA A 55 5.91 -2.56 3.62
C ALA A 55 7.14 -3.18 4.27
N LEU A 56 7.00 -4.39 4.81
CA LEU A 56 8.09 -5.13 5.42
C LEU A 56 9.18 -5.49 4.39
N LEU A 57 8.78 -6.06 3.24
CA LEU A 57 9.70 -6.40 2.16
C LEU A 57 10.37 -5.16 1.55
N PHE A 58 9.64 -4.05 1.45
CA PHE A 58 10.17 -2.76 1.01
C PHE A 58 11.19 -2.20 2.00
N ALA A 59 10.94 -2.31 3.30
CA ALA A 59 11.87 -1.86 4.34
C ALA A 59 13.18 -2.66 4.31
N VAL A 60 13.09 -3.97 4.10
CA VAL A 60 14.24 -4.89 4.03
C VAL A 60 14.96 -4.84 2.68
N GLY A 61 14.32 -4.29 1.64
CA GLY A 61 14.87 -4.18 0.29
C GLY A 61 14.73 -5.45 -0.57
N PHE A 62 13.97 -6.45 -0.12
CA PHE A 62 13.81 -7.70 -0.86
C PHE A 62 12.84 -7.52 -2.04
N LYS A 63 13.26 -7.93 -3.25
CA LYS A 63 12.49 -7.74 -4.50
C LYS A 63 11.97 -6.29 -4.64
N PHE A 64 12.79 -5.33 -4.22
CA PHE A 64 12.40 -3.95 -3.95
C PHE A 64 11.57 -3.29 -5.06
N ARG A 65 11.99 -3.39 -6.32
CA ARG A 65 11.28 -2.76 -7.45
C ARG A 65 9.87 -3.32 -7.63
N PHE A 66 9.71 -4.64 -7.51
CA PHE A 66 8.41 -5.29 -7.61
C PHE A 66 7.49 -4.88 -6.46
N VAL A 67 8.04 -4.87 -5.23
CA VAL A 67 7.28 -4.47 -4.04
C VAL A 67 6.89 -2.99 -4.08
N ALA A 68 7.79 -2.11 -4.51
CA ALA A 68 7.52 -0.69 -4.69
C ALA A 68 6.42 -0.46 -5.74
N MET A 69 6.45 -1.20 -6.86
CA MET A 69 5.39 -1.16 -7.87
C MET A 69 4.03 -1.59 -7.28
N LEU A 70 4.02 -2.66 -6.50
CA LEU A 70 2.81 -3.21 -5.88
C LEU A 70 2.21 -2.21 -4.88
N LEU A 71 3.02 -1.65 -3.97
CA LEU A 71 2.59 -0.64 -3.01
C LEU A 71 2.14 0.67 -3.69
N GLY A 72 2.84 1.11 -4.73
CA GLY A 72 2.44 2.26 -5.53
C GLY A 72 1.08 2.05 -6.21
N SER A 73 0.82 0.84 -6.71
CA SER A 73 -0.46 0.48 -7.34
C SER A 73 -1.62 0.46 -6.32
N MET A 74 -1.39 -0.03 -5.09
CA MET A 74 -2.38 0.05 -4.01
C MET A 74 -2.74 1.50 -3.67
N MET A 75 -1.74 2.39 -3.65
CA MET A 75 -1.99 3.82 -3.43
C MET A 75 -2.70 4.49 -4.59
N LEU A 76 -2.45 4.08 -5.84
CA LEU A 76 -3.22 4.54 -6.99
C LEU A 76 -4.71 4.16 -6.87
N VAL A 77 -5.00 2.91 -6.48
CA VAL A 77 -6.38 2.46 -6.22
C VAL A 77 -7.02 3.29 -5.11
N ALA A 78 -6.29 3.58 -4.03
CA ALA A 78 -6.79 4.43 -2.95
C ALA A 78 -7.04 5.89 -3.38
N VAL A 79 -6.19 6.47 -4.24
CA VAL A 79 -6.42 7.81 -4.81
C VAL A 79 -7.70 7.82 -5.64
N TYR A 80 -7.89 6.82 -6.49
CA TYR A 80 -9.10 6.69 -7.29
C TYR A 80 -10.34 6.57 -6.40
N ALA A 81 -10.29 5.73 -5.36
CA ALA A 81 -11.37 5.57 -4.38
C ALA A 81 -11.78 6.91 -3.77
N HIS A 82 -10.82 7.67 -3.22
CA HIS A 82 -11.10 8.97 -2.61
C HIS A 82 -11.73 9.97 -3.60
N ILE A 83 -11.30 9.96 -4.87
CA ILE A 83 -11.88 10.83 -5.90
C ILE A 83 -13.32 10.39 -6.22
N SER A 84 -13.56 9.08 -6.36
CA SER A 84 -14.88 8.52 -6.64
C SER A 84 -15.87 8.70 -5.50
N ASP A 85 -15.40 8.61 -4.25
CA ASP A 85 -16.21 8.83 -3.04
C ASP A 85 -16.50 10.31 -2.75
N GLY A 86 -15.90 11.23 -3.53
CA GLY A 86 -16.06 12.67 -3.34
C GLY A 86 -15.33 13.23 -2.11
N ASP A 87 -14.33 12.52 -1.62
CA ASP A 87 -13.55 12.94 -0.45
C ASP A 87 -12.77 14.22 -0.71
N SER A 88 -12.50 14.96 0.37
CA SER A 88 -11.68 16.18 0.29
C SER A 88 -10.28 15.87 -0.28
N TRP A 89 -9.72 16.80 -1.06
CA TRP A 89 -8.36 16.70 -1.59
C TRP A 89 -7.31 16.43 -0.50
N ARG A 90 -7.55 16.87 0.73
CA ARG A 90 -6.65 16.60 1.87
C ARG A 90 -6.46 15.10 2.09
N GLN A 91 -7.53 14.30 2.00
CA GLN A 91 -7.49 12.85 2.19
C GLN A 91 -6.81 12.15 1.00
N ALA A 92 -7.24 12.46 -0.22
CA ALA A 92 -6.64 11.92 -1.45
C ALA A 92 -5.15 12.26 -1.60
N SER A 93 -4.73 13.46 -1.17
CA SER A 93 -3.36 13.95 -1.34
C SER A 93 -2.32 13.11 -0.58
N HIS A 94 -2.71 12.45 0.52
CA HIS A 94 -1.80 11.58 1.27
C HIS A 94 -1.48 10.32 0.46
N ALA A 95 -2.52 9.63 -0.04
CA ALA A 95 -2.36 8.48 -0.92
C ALA A 95 -1.59 8.85 -2.20
N PHE A 96 -1.88 10.00 -2.79
CA PHE A 96 -1.21 10.50 -4.00
C PHE A 96 0.28 10.75 -3.80
N LYS A 97 0.68 11.38 -2.67
CA LYS A 97 2.10 11.57 -2.34
C LYS A 97 2.82 10.23 -2.18
N MET A 98 2.21 9.29 -1.47
CA MET A 98 2.81 7.96 -1.25
C MET A 98 2.94 7.17 -2.54
N MET A 99 1.97 7.27 -3.45
CA MET A 99 2.05 6.70 -4.80
C MET A 99 3.31 7.18 -5.53
N PHE A 100 3.57 8.49 -5.58
CA PHE A 100 4.79 9.03 -6.20
C PHE A 100 6.07 8.62 -5.48
N VAL A 101 6.05 8.55 -4.14
CA VAL A 101 7.20 8.05 -3.38
C VAL A 101 7.52 6.62 -3.78
N PHE A 102 6.54 5.72 -3.84
CA PHE A 102 6.78 4.33 -4.20
C PHE A 102 7.22 4.17 -5.65
N PHE A 103 6.58 4.86 -6.60
CA PHE A 103 7.02 4.81 -8.00
C PHE A 103 8.39 5.46 -8.24
N GLY A 104 8.69 6.57 -7.56
CA GLY A 104 10.02 7.19 -7.60
C GLY A 104 11.09 6.23 -7.06
N MET A 105 10.83 5.58 -5.94
CA MET A 105 11.72 4.57 -5.36
C MET A 105 11.85 3.35 -6.27
N MET A 106 10.79 2.91 -6.95
CA MET A 106 10.84 1.83 -7.94
C MET A 106 11.86 2.13 -9.06
N LEU A 107 11.91 3.38 -9.53
CA LEU A 107 12.86 3.81 -10.56
C LEU A 107 14.29 3.87 -10.02
N ILE A 108 14.49 4.50 -8.85
CA ILE A 108 15.80 4.66 -8.19
C ILE A 108 16.40 3.30 -7.78
N GLY A 109 15.56 2.34 -7.38
CA GLY A 109 15.99 1.05 -6.84
C GLY A 109 16.31 1.10 -5.34
N SER A 110 16.79 -0.04 -4.81
CA SER A 110 17.03 -0.19 -3.38
C SER A 110 18.37 0.40 -2.95
N GLY A 111 18.38 0.96 -1.75
CA GLY A 111 19.48 1.65 -1.11
C GLY A 111 20.59 0.73 -0.58
N LYS A 112 21.42 1.30 0.29
CA LYS A 112 22.60 0.63 0.85
C LYS A 112 22.25 -0.43 1.92
N TYR A 113 21.04 -0.37 2.48
CA TYR A 113 20.61 -1.21 3.62
C TYR A 113 19.75 -2.40 3.19
N THR A 114 19.85 -2.83 1.92
CA THR A 114 19.15 -4.00 1.40
C THR A 114 19.79 -5.30 1.91
N VAL A 115 18.98 -6.21 2.47
CA VAL A 115 19.45 -7.54 2.88
C VAL A 115 19.96 -8.31 1.65
N GLY A 116 21.24 -8.67 1.67
CA GLY A 116 21.91 -9.42 0.59
C GLY A 116 22.87 -8.62 -0.29
N LYS A 117 23.08 -7.32 -0.06
CA LYS A 117 24.27 -6.63 -0.61
C LYS A 117 25.49 -7.06 0.20
N SER A 118 26.25 -8.02 -0.32
CA SER A 118 27.66 -8.17 0.06
C SER A 118 28.39 -6.90 -0.39
N SER A 119 29.26 -6.40 0.49
CA SER A 119 30.14 -5.24 0.28
C SER A 119 30.86 -5.26 -1.08
#